data_AF-A0A3M8SEC4-F1
#
_entry.id   AF-A0A3M8SEC4-F1
#
_cell.length_a   1.000
_cell.length_b   1.000
_cell.length_c   1.000
_cell.angle_alpha   90.00
_cell.angle_beta   90.00
_cell.angle_gamma   90.00
#
_symmetry.space_group_name_H-M   'P 1'
#
loop_
_entity.id
_entity.type
_entity.pdbx_description
1 polymer ?
#
loop_
_entity_poly.entity_id
_entity_poly.type
_entity_poly.pdbx_seq_one_letter_code
_entity_poly.pdbx_strand_id
1 'polypeptide(L)'
;MVLLAADGLQNKEIADRLGVDRMQVARWRQRYLEHRLAGIERDLPRGAPPVKVDVARLVELTTQSKPEAVTHWSTRSMAAELGVSAASVSRHWRKNGLKPHLVRGFKVSRDPRFIEKLEDIVGLYMSPPEHALVLCVDEKSQVQALDRTQPGLPLKRG
;
A
#
# COMPACT_ATOMS: atom_id res chain seq x y z
N MET A 1 -28.61 -24.11 -22.65
CA MET A 1 -28.43 -25.53 -22.21
C MET A 1 -29.62 -26.03 -21.40
N VAL A 2 -29.93 -25.43 -20.25
CA VAL A 2 -31.02 -25.91 -19.36
C VAL A 2 -32.41 -25.73 -19.98
N LEU A 3 -32.68 -24.60 -20.63
CA LEU A 3 -33.97 -24.36 -21.30
C LEU A 3 -34.22 -25.36 -22.43
N LEU A 4 -33.24 -25.56 -23.32
CA LEU A 4 -33.34 -26.58 -24.39
C LEU A 4 -33.52 -28.00 -23.84
N ALA A 5 -32.96 -28.31 -22.67
CA ALA A 5 -33.20 -29.59 -22.01
C ALA A 5 -34.61 -29.68 -21.42
N ALA A 6 -35.20 -28.57 -20.98
CA ALA A 6 -36.61 -28.50 -20.56
C ALA A 6 -37.56 -28.67 -21.75
N ASP A 7 -37.15 -28.22 -22.94
CA ASP A 7 -37.86 -28.44 -24.22
C ASP A 7 -37.72 -29.90 -24.73
N GLY A 8 -37.09 -30.79 -23.96
CA GLY A 8 -36.98 -32.23 -24.26
C GLY A 8 -35.73 -32.63 -25.06
N LEU A 9 -34.83 -31.72 -25.39
CA LEU A 9 -33.65 -32.05 -26.20
C LEU A 9 -32.61 -32.86 -25.42
N GLN A 10 -31.95 -33.78 -26.13
CA GLN A 10 -30.84 -34.55 -25.62
C GLN A 10 -29.54 -33.72 -25.57
N ASN A 11 -28.60 -34.11 -24.71
CA ASN A 11 -27.33 -33.40 -24.55
C ASN A 11 -26.52 -33.29 -25.85
N LYS A 12 -26.61 -34.27 -26.75
CA LYS A 12 -25.94 -34.26 -28.05
C LYS A 12 -26.52 -33.17 -28.96
N GLU A 13 -27.85 -33.09 -29.05
CA GLU A 13 -28.54 -32.10 -29.88
C GLU A 13 -28.31 -30.67 -29.37
N ILE A 14 -28.28 -30.51 -28.03
CA ILE A 14 -27.96 -29.23 -27.38
C ILE A 14 -26.50 -28.83 -27.65
N ALA A 15 -25.57 -29.79 -27.59
CA ALA A 15 -24.16 -29.58 -27.88
C ALA A 15 -23.96 -29.11 -29.33
N ASP A 16 -24.58 -29.80 -30.29
CA ASP A 16 -24.53 -29.47 -31.71
C ASP A 16 -25.13 -28.09 -32.00
N ARG A 17 -26.29 -27.76 -31.41
CA ARG A 17 -26.93 -26.43 -31.56
C ARG A 17 -26.11 -25.28 -30.99
N LEU A 18 -25.41 -25.50 -29.88
CA LEU A 18 -24.70 -24.44 -29.16
C LEU A 18 -23.20 -24.39 -29.48
N GLY A 19 -22.68 -25.32 -30.29
CA GLY A 19 -21.26 -25.39 -30.62
C GLY A 19 -20.35 -25.69 -29.42
N VAL A 20 -20.86 -26.45 -28.46
CA VAL A 20 -20.19 -26.76 -27.17
C VAL A 20 -20.04 -28.26 -27.00
N ASP A 21 -19.10 -28.69 -26.16
CA ASP A 21 -18.90 -30.11 -25.89
C ASP A 21 -20.06 -30.73 -25.07
N ARG A 22 -20.42 -31.98 -25.37
CA ARG A 22 -21.51 -32.72 -24.70
C ARG A 22 -21.31 -32.80 -23.18
N MET A 23 -20.06 -32.93 -22.70
CA MET A 23 -19.76 -32.96 -21.27
C MET A 23 -19.92 -31.60 -20.60
N GLN A 24 -19.81 -30.49 -21.35
CA GLN A 24 -20.16 -29.17 -20.82
C GLN A 24 -21.67 -29.08 -20.58
N VAL A 25 -22.47 -29.50 -21.56
CA VAL A 25 -23.95 -29.54 -21.41
C VAL A 25 -24.36 -30.38 -20.22
N ALA A 26 -23.77 -31.58 -20.07
CA ALA A 26 -24.05 -32.46 -18.93
C ALA A 26 -23.69 -31.82 -17.59
N ARG A 27 -22.51 -31.20 -17.46
CA ARG A 27 -22.07 -30.52 -16.23
C ARG A 27 -22.99 -29.35 -15.86
N TRP A 28 -23.37 -28.51 -16.82
CA TRP A 28 -24.28 -27.39 -16.55
C TRP A 28 -25.69 -27.85 -16.15
N ARG A 29 -26.20 -28.93 -16.77
CA ARG A 29 -27.48 -29.54 -16.36
C ARG A 29 -27.42 -30.15 -14.97
N GLN A 30 -26.36 -30.90 -14.65
CA GLN A 30 -26.17 -31.47 -13.33
C GLN A 30 -26.08 -30.38 -12.25
N ARG A 31 -25.29 -29.32 -12.51
CA ARG A 31 -25.18 -28.17 -11.60
C ARG A 31 -26.51 -27.48 -11.37
N TYR A 32 -27.36 -27.39 -12.40
CA TYR A 32 -28.72 -26.87 -12.26
C TYR A 32 -29.66 -27.82 -11.49
N LEU A 33 -29.52 -29.14 -11.64
CA LEU A 33 -30.29 -30.11 -10.86
C LEU A 33 -29.96 -30.00 -9.36
N GLU A 34 -28.68 -29.83 -9.02
CA GLU A 34 -28.18 -29.74 -7.65
C GLU A 34 -28.48 -28.39 -7.00
N HIS A 35 -28.28 -27.28 -7.72
CA HIS A 35 -28.27 -25.93 -7.14
C HIS A 35 -29.27 -24.96 -7.77
N ARG A 36 -30.13 -25.45 -8.68
CA ARG A 36 -31.14 -24.64 -9.41
C ARG A 36 -30.50 -23.42 -10.08
N LEU A 37 -31.22 -22.29 -10.09
CA LEU A 37 -30.76 -21.06 -10.71
C LEU A 37 -29.45 -20.54 -10.11
N ALA A 38 -29.28 -20.63 -8.78
CA ALA A 38 -28.05 -20.21 -8.09
C ALA A 38 -26.82 -20.99 -8.59
N GLY A 39 -27.02 -22.24 -9.04
CA GLY A 39 -25.99 -23.05 -9.66
C GLY A 39 -25.53 -22.57 -11.03
N ILE A 40 -26.27 -21.70 -11.72
CA ILE A 40 -25.93 -21.31 -13.10
C ILE A 40 -25.90 -19.79 -13.32
N GLU A 41 -26.30 -19.01 -12.33
CA GLU A 41 -26.33 -17.55 -12.38
C GLU A 41 -24.92 -16.96 -12.55
N ARG A 42 -23.91 -17.59 -11.96
CA ARG A 42 -22.50 -17.18 -12.05
C ARG A 42 -21.57 -18.37 -12.25
N ASP A 43 -20.47 -18.10 -12.95
CA ASP A 43 -19.33 -19.02 -13.02
C ASP A 43 -18.84 -19.36 -11.62
N LEU A 44 -18.47 -20.63 -11.40
CA LEU A 44 -17.77 -21.01 -10.18
C LEU A 44 -16.45 -20.22 -10.10
N PRO A 45 -16.09 -19.71 -8.91
CA PRO A 45 -14.79 -19.08 -8.72
C PRO A 45 -13.69 -20.06 -9.16
N ARG A 46 -12.85 -19.61 -10.09
CA ARG A 46 -11.74 -20.42 -10.61
C ARG A 46 -10.59 -20.39 -9.59
N GLY A 47 -10.13 -21.58 -9.19
CA GLY A 47 -8.93 -21.75 -8.36
C GLY A 47 -9.21 -21.98 -6.87
N ALA A 48 -8.16 -22.45 -6.16
CA ALA A 48 -8.21 -22.62 -4.71
C ALA A 48 -8.40 -21.25 -4.02
N PRO A 49 -9.09 -21.20 -2.86
CA PRO A 49 -9.17 -19.98 -2.06
C PRO A 49 -7.75 -19.47 -1.78
N PRO A 50 -7.48 -18.16 -1.94
CA PRO A 50 -6.17 -17.62 -1.61
C PRO A 50 -5.84 -17.92 -0.15
N VAL A 51 -4.58 -18.27 0.13
CA VAL A 51 -4.07 -18.40 1.49
C VAL A 51 -4.44 -17.14 2.27
N LYS A 52 -5.24 -17.30 3.33
CA LYS A 52 -5.65 -16.19 4.19
C LYS A 52 -4.41 -15.68 4.92
N VAL A 53 -3.90 -14.54 4.47
CA VAL A 53 -2.89 -13.79 5.21
C VAL A 53 -3.62 -13.07 6.34
N ASP A 54 -3.14 -13.21 7.57
CA ASP A 54 -3.61 -12.36 8.67
C ASP A 54 -3.07 -10.95 8.47
N VAL A 55 -3.86 -10.12 7.80
CA VAL A 55 -3.50 -8.74 7.47
C VAL A 55 -3.42 -7.89 8.73
N ALA A 56 -4.26 -8.15 9.74
CA ALA A 56 -4.25 -7.40 10.99
C ALA A 56 -2.93 -7.62 11.73
N ARG A 57 -2.51 -8.88 11.87
CA ARG A 57 -1.22 -9.22 12.48
C ARG A 57 -0.03 -8.65 11.69
N LEU A 58 -0.09 -8.69 10.35
CA LEU A 58 0.93 -8.10 9.49
C LEU A 58 1.10 -6.60 9.74
N VAL A 59 -0.01 -5.84 9.82
CA VAL A 59 0.02 -4.39 10.07
C VAL A 59 0.56 -4.10 11.47
N GLU A 60 0.09 -4.83 12.48
CA GLU A 60 0.54 -4.71 13.86
C GLU A 60 2.07 -4.89 13.97
N LEU A 61 2.60 -6.02 13.48
CA LEU A 61 4.04 -6.29 13.52
C LEU A 61 4.84 -5.24 12.73
N THR A 62 4.34 -4.81 11.58
CA THR A 62 5.03 -3.81 10.75
C THR A 62 5.16 -2.46 11.46
N THR A 63 4.20 -2.10 12.31
CA THR A 63 4.08 -0.76 12.90
C THR A 63 4.56 -0.68 14.35
N GLN A 64 4.44 -1.77 15.10
CA GLN A 64 4.68 -1.78 16.55
C GLN A 64 5.91 -2.56 16.96
N SER A 65 6.50 -3.37 16.06
CA SER A 65 7.68 -4.17 16.37
C SER A 65 8.79 -3.98 15.35
N LYS A 66 9.98 -4.45 15.73
CA LYS A 66 11.15 -4.55 14.85
C LYS A 66 11.67 -5.98 14.92
N PRO A 67 12.18 -6.53 13.82
CA PRO A 67 12.83 -7.84 13.84
C PRO A 67 14.12 -7.79 14.67
N GLU A 68 14.52 -8.92 15.23
CA GLU A 68 15.79 -9.02 15.97
C GLU A 68 16.98 -8.61 15.08
N ALA A 69 17.87 -7.79 15.64
CA ALA A 69 19.11 -7.31 15.02
C ALA A 69 18.96 -6.45 13.75
N VAL A 70 17.76 -6.03 13.33
CA VAL A 70 17.57 -5.16 12.15
C VAL A 70 16.65 -3.98 12.49
N THR A 71 16.90 -2.84 11.86
CA THR A 71 16.17 -1.59 12.13
C THR A 71 14.71 -1.61 11.68
N HIS A 72 14.37 -2.42 10.67
CA HIS A 72 13.03 -2.49 10.06
C HIS A 72 12.74 -3.89 9.48
N TRP A 73 11.46 -4.20 9.32
CA TRP A 73 11.02 -5.43 8.65
C TRP A 73 11.36 -5.45 7.16
N SER A 74 11.94 -6.56 6.70
CA SER A 74 12.04 -6.89 5.28
C SER A 74 10.85 -7.76 4.86
N THR A 75 10.55 -7.81 3.56
CA THR A 75 9.48 -8.69 3.07
C THR A 75 9.75 -10.17 3.37
N ARG A 76 11.02 -10.58 3.42
CA ARG A 76 11.44 -11.96 3.71
C ARG A 76 11.33 -12.30 5.20
N SER A 77 11.78 -11.41 6.09
CA SER A 77 11.69 -11.65 7.53
C SER A 77 10.24 -11.65 8.01
N MET A 78 9.41 -10.73 7.50
CA MET A 78 7.97 -10.70 7.79
C MET A 78 7.25 -11.94 7.22
N ALA A 79 7.69 -12.44 6.06
CA ALA A 79 7.15 -13.64 5.45
C ALA A 79 7.46 -14.90 6.28
N ALA A 80 8.68 -15.02 6.79
CA ALA A 80 9.07 -16.11 7.69
C ALA A 80 8.26 -16.09 8.99
N GLU A 81 8.07 -14.91 9.58
CA GLU A 81 7.29 -14.73 10.82
C GLU A 81 5.82 -15.12 10.66
N LEU A 82 5.21 -14.76 9.52
CA LEU A 82 3.78 -15.00 9.28
C LEU A 82 3.48 -16.32 8.53
N GLY A 83 4.50 -17.07 8.12
CA GLY A 83 4.33 -18.30 7.34
C GLY A 83 3.71 -18.06 5.95
N VAL A 84 3.99 -16.92 5.32
CA VAL A 84 3.42 -16.55 4.01
C VAL A 84 4.51 -16.20 3.00
N SER A 85 4.18 -16.13 1.71
CA SER A 85 5.16 -15.71 0.71
C SER A 85 5.57 -14.23 0.86
N ALA A 86 6.83 -13.91 0.57
CA ALA A 86 7.32 -12.53 0.51
C ALA A 86 6.53 -11.67 -0.51
N ALA A 87 6.04 -12.28 -1.58
CA ALA A 87 5.17 -11.62 -2.55
C ALA A 87 3.81 -11.23 -1.93
N SER A 88 3.23 -12.09 -1.08
CA SER A 88 2.03 -11.74 -0.32
C SER A 88 2.27 -10.59 0.63
N VAL A 89 3.38 -10.58 1.39
CA VAL A 89 3.72 -9.45 2.27
C VAL A 89 3.85 -8.16 1.46
N SER A 90 4.59 -8.20 0.35
CA SER A 90 4.81 -7.04 -0.52
C SER A 90 3.52 -6.46 -1.10
N ARG A 91 2.57 -7.32 -1.51
CA ARG A 91 1.24 -6.89 -1.96
C ARG A 91 0.44 -6.22 -0.84
N HIS A 92 0.43 -6.80 0.36
CA HIS A 92 -0.32 -6.24 1.49
C HIS A 92 0.30 -4.94 2.00
N TRP A 93 1.63 -4.80 2.04
CA TRP A 93 2.27 -3.53 2.36
C TRP A 93 1.90 -2.44 1.35
N ARG A 94 1.98 -2.72 0.04
CA ARG A 94 1.56 -1.73 -0.98
C ARG A 94 0.09 -1.34 -0.85
N LYS A 95 -0.79 -2.32 -0.65
CA LYS A 95 -2.24 -2.10 -0.50
C LYS A 95 -2.56 -1.23 0.72
N ASN A 96 -1.82 -1.39 1.82
CA ASN A 96 -2.02 -0.64 3.06
C ASN A 96 -1.11 0.59 3.19
N GLY A 97 -0.33 0.94 2.16
CA GLY A 97 0.59 2.09 2.19
C GLY A 97 1.76 1.95 3.18
N LEU A 98 2.05 0.74 3.67
CA LEU A 98 3.11 0.50 4.65
C LEU A 98 4.49 0.58 4.00
N LYS A 99 5.37 1.39 4.59
CA LYS A 99 6.76 1.56 4.14
C LYS A 99 7.70 1.39 5.35
N PRO A 100 8.04 0.14 5.73
CA PRO A 100 8.77 -0.13 6.96
C PRO A 100 10.13 0.57 7.04
N HIS A 101 10.78 0.79 5.90
CA HIS A 101 12.08 1.48 5.79
C HIS A 101 11.99 3.01 5.89
N LEU A 102 10.78 3.59 5.89
CA LEU A 102 10.60 5.02 6.03
C LEU A 102 10.20 5.36 7.45
N VAL A 103 11.15 5.90 8.20
CA VAL A 103 10.87 6.54 9.48
C VAL A 103 10.55 8.00 9.22
N ARG A 104 9.31 8.41 9.50
CA ARG A 104 8.99 9.84 9.61
C ARG A 104 9.38 10.29 11.00
N GLY A 105 10.57 10.87 11.12
CA GLY A 105 10.96 11.58 12.33
C GLY A 105 10.16 12.87 12.45
N PHE A 106 9.50 13.08 13.59
CA PHE A 106 9.01 14.40 13.97
C PHE A 106 10.05 15.01 14.92
N LYS A 107 10.66 16.13 14.53
CA LYS A 107 11.59 16.85 15.39
C LYS A 107 10.79 17.61 16.43
N VAL A 108 10.69 17.05 17.63
CA VAL A 108 10.19 17.76 18.81
C VAL A 108 11.36 18.49 19.44
N SER A 109 11.26 19.81 19.58
CA SER A 109 12.22 20.57 20.38
C SER A 109 12.07 20.18 21.85
N ARG A 110 13.18 19.96 22.55
CA ARG A 110 13.18 19.71 24.01
C ARG A 110 13.16 21.00 24.83
N ASP A 111 13.00 22.15 24.17
CA ASP A 111 12.93 23.43 24.83
C ASP A 111 11.66 23.51 25.70
N PRO A 112 11.78 23.73 27.02
CA PRO A 112 10.62 23.88 27.90
C PRO A 112 9.67 25.01 27.47
N ARG A 113 10.16 26.00 26.71
CA ARG A 113 9.39 27.11 26.15
C ARG A 113 9.09 26.96 24.67
N PHE A 114 9.13 25.73 24.14
CA PHE A 114 8.94 25.49 22.70
C PHE A 114 7.62 26.05 22.17
N ILE A 115 6.52 25.86 22.89
CA ILE A 115 5.19 26.32 22.47
C ILE A 115 5.14 27.84 22.42
N GLU A 116 5.59 28.53 23.46
CA GLU A 116 5.65 30.00 23.50
C GLU A 116 6.48 30.55 22.33
N LYS A 117 7.69 30.00 22.09
CA LYS A 117 8.55 30.42 20.98
C LYS A 117 7.94 30.12 19.61
N LEU A 118 7.22 29.01 19.48
CA LEU A 118 6.53 28.65 18.25
C LEU A 118 5.42 29.64 17.96
N GLU A 119 4.61 29.97 18.97
CA GLU A 119 3.53 30.96 18.87
C GLU A 119 4.07 32.35 18.54
N ASP A 120 5.15 32.78 19.18
CA ASP A 120 5.83 34.05 18.86
C ASP A 120 6.27 34.11 17.39
N ILE A 121 6.93 33.05 16.91
CA ILE A 121 7.40 32.98 15.52
C ILE A 121 6.22 32.95 14.53
N VAL A 122 5.18 32.17 14.80
CA VAL A 122 3.98 32.11 13.94
C VAL A 122 3.24 33.45 13.96
N GLY A 123 3.18 34.11 15.12
CA GLY A 123 2.61 35.45 15.29
C GLY A 123 3.25 36.49 14.38
N LEU A 124 4.57 36.43 14.18
CA LEU A 124 5.28 37.30 13.24
C LEU A 124 4.82 37.13 11.78
N TYR A 125 4.36 35.93 11.38
CA TYR A 125 3.81 35.71 10.03
C TYR A 125 2.34 36.08 9.93
N MET A 126 1.57 35.87 11.00
CA MET A 126 0.12 36.10 11.00
C MET A 126 -0.24 37.57 11.19
N SER A 127 0.57 38.32 11.96
CA SER A 127 0.40 39.75 12.20
C SER A 127 1.77 40.45 12.22
N PRO A 128 2.41 40.60 11.04
CA PRO A 128 3.74 41.20 10.95
C PRO A 128 3.71 42.66 11.45
N PRO A 129 4.63 43.06 12.35
CA PRO A 129 4.72 44.45 12.78
C PRO A 129 5.11 45.39 11.62
N GLU A 130 4.67 46.65 11.68
CA GLU A 130 5.10 47.66 10.71
C GLU A 130 6.63 47.81 10.72
N HIS A 131 7.21 47.79 9.52
CA HIS A 131 8.67 47.86 9.29
C HIS A 131 9.50 46.70 9.88
N ALA A 132 8.90 45.55 10.19
CA ALA A 132 9.65 44.38 10.64
C ALA A 132 10.36 43.63 9.50
N LEU A 133 11.61 43.24 9.75
CA LEU A 133 12.38 42.34 8.88
C LEU A 133 12.63 41.03 9.63
N VAL A 134 12.16 39.91 9.10
CA VAL A 134 12.41 38.57 9.66
C VAL A 134 13.57 37.93 8.91
N LEU A 135 14.67 37.65 9.61
CA LEU A 135 15.84 36.97 9.07
C LEU A 135 15.92 35.56 9.65
N CYS A 136 15.89 34.55 8.78
CA CYS A 136 16.05 33.14 9.16
C CYS A 136 17.43 32.66 8.70
N VAL A 137 18.25 32.22 9.65
CA VAL A 137 19.57 31.64 9.37
C VAL A 137 19.56 30.21 9.88
N ASP A 138 19.78 29.26 8.98
CA ASP A 138 19.84 27.84 9.29
C ASP A 138 21.20 27.30 8.82
N GLU A 139 21.99 26.77 9.76
CA GLU A 139 23.24 26.11 9.42
C GLU A 139 22.96 24.69 8.96
N LYS A 140 23.04 24.46 7.64
CA LYS A 140 23.00 23.11 7.06
C LYS A 140 24.42 22.61 6.82
N SER A 141 24.98 21.90 7.80
CA SER A 141 26.35 21.36 7.79
C SER A 141 26.70 20.41 6.61
N GLN A 142 25.74 20.02 5.77
CA GLN A 142 25.93 19.17 4.58
C GLN A 142 25.48 19.81 3.25
N VAL A 143 25.05 21.08 3.26
CA VAL A 143 24.74 21.82 2.02
C VAL A 143 25.87 22.80 1.76
N GLN A 144 26.80 22.43 0.89
CA GLN A 144 27.82 23.34 0.40
C GLN A 144 27.14 24.39 -0.49
N ALA A 145 27.28 25.68 -0.17
CA ALA A 145 26.83 26.76 -1.06
C ALA A 145 27.71 26.75 -2.32
N LEU A 146 27.27 25.98 -3.32
CA LEU A 146 28.03 25.73 -4.55
C LEU A 146 28.06 26.95 -5.48
N ASP A 147 27.06 27.84 -5.39
CA ASP A 147 27.05 29.09 -6.15
C ASP A 147 27.15 30.28 -5.20
N ARG A 148 28.28 31.00 -5.29
CA ARG A 148 28.41 32.35 -4.75
C ARG A 148 27.87 33.32 -5.79
N THR A 149 26.82 34.05 -5.43
CA THR A 149 26.27 35.14 -6.26
C THR A 149 27.20 36.36 -6.35
N GLN A 150 28.22 36.46 -5.48
CA GLN A 150 29.27 37.48 -5.58
C GLN A 150 30.64 36.86 -5.92
N PRO A 151 31.38 37.42 -6.89
CA PRO A 151 32.76 37.01 -7.15
C PRO A 151 33.63 37.26 -5.92
N GLY A 152 34.50 36.31 -5.59
CA GLY A 152 35.41 36.43 -4.45
C GLY A 152 36.36 37.61 -4.65
N LEU A 153 36.47 38.47 -3.64
CA LEU A 153 37.44 39.56 -3.64
C LEU A 153 38.87 38.99 -3.66
N PRO A 154 39.80 39.59 -4.41
CA PRO A 154 41.18 39.14 -4.44
C PRO A 154 41.81 39.28 -3.05
N LEU A 155 42.45 38.20 -2.59
CA LEU A 155 43.27 38.20 -1.38
C LEU A 155 44.40 39.22 -1.54
N LYS A 156 44.32 40.35 -0.81
CA LYS A 156 45.48 41.23 -0.63
C LYS A 156 46.46 40.56 0.32
N ARG A 157 47.74 40.48 -0.08
CA ARG A 157 48.83 40.21 0.88
C ARG A 157 48.97 41.43 1.80
N GLY A 158 48.95 41.17 3.11
CA GLY A 158 49.38 42.13 4.12
C GLY A 158 50.88 42.30 4.13
#